data_AF-A0AAV5WDK2-F1
#
_entry.id   AF-A0AAV5WDK2-F1
#
_cell.length_a   1.000
_cell.length_b   1.000
_cell.length_c   1.000
_cell.angle_alpha   90.00
_cell.angle_beta   90.00
_cell.angle_gamma   90.00
#
_symmetry.space_group_name_H-M   'P 1'
#
loop_
_entity.id
_entity.type
_entity.pdbx_description
1 polymer ?
#
loop_
_entity_poly.entity_id
_entity_poly.type
_entity_poly.pdbx_seq_one_letter_code
_entity_poly.pdbx_strand_id
1 'polypeptide(L)'
;METTLKLADRFDAPIIRRDCEEYLITDEEAKLHQKIIWGDRHNLPFLLDECIKKTPSARFIRELMESDESRHLSQSFKDILFLKMLKPAPV
;
A
#
# COMPACT_ATOMS: atom_id res chain seq x y z
N MET A 1 -11.49 -7.31 -4.52
CA MET A 1 -10.90 -6.98 -3.21
C MET A 1 -11.54 -5.76 -2.54
N GLU A 2 -11.66 -4.61 -3.21
CA GLU A 2 -12.12 -3.36 -2.58
C GLU A 2 -13.50 -3.45 -1.88
N THR A 3 -14.48 -4.15 -2.47
CA THR A 3 -15.80 -4.35 -1.84
C THR A 3 -15.72 -5.15 -0.54
N THR A 4 -14.84 -6.14 -0.47
CA THR A 4 -14.65 -6.98 0.73
C THR A 4 -14.03 -6.18 1.86
N LEU A 5 -13.03 -5.34 1.58
CA LEU A 5 -12.42 -4.43 2.56
C LEU A 5 -13.43 -3.41 3.08
N LYS A 6 -14.23 -2.81 2.19
CA LYS A 6 -15.32 -1.90 2.59
C LYS A 6 -16.33 -2.56 3.53
N LEU A 7 -16.66 -3.83 3.29
CA LEU A 7 -17.56 -4.58 4.17
C LEU A 7 -16.87 -4.93 5.48
N ALA A 8 -15.61 -5.37 5.45
CA ALA A 8 -14.85 -5.69 6.66
C ALA A 8 -14.74 -4.49 7.60
N ASP A 9 -14.47 -3.30 7.07
CA ASP A 9 -14.45 -2.06 7.85
C ASP A 9 -15.84 -1.69 8.38
N ARG A 10 -16.89 -1.87 7.56
CA ARG A 10 -18.27 -1.56 7.95
C ARG A 10 -18.78 -2.46 9.08
N PHE A 11 -18.37 -3.72 9.10
CA PHE A 11 -18.81 -4.71 10.09
C PHE A 11 -17.84 -4.88 11.25
N ASP A 12 -16.79 -4.04 11.34
CA ASP A 12 -15.70 -4.15 12.32
C ASP A 12 -15.21 -5.60 12.45
N ALA A 13 -14.88 -6.19 11.30
CA ALA A 13 -14.49 -7.59 11.17
C ALA A 13 -12.97 -7.70 11.01
N PRO A 14 -12.18 -7.65 12.11
CA PRO A 14 -10.72 -7.60 12.04
C PRO A 14 -10.10 -8.86 11.42
N ILE A 15 -10.77 -10.01 11.55
CA ILE A 15 -10.33 -11.28 10.95
C ILE A 15 -10.39 -11.18 9.42
N ILE A 16 -11.51 -10.72 8.87
CA ILE A 16 -11.68 -10.57 7.41
C ILE A 16 -10.68 -9.54 6.87
N ARG A 17 -10.44 -8.47 7.63
CA ARG A 17 -9.44 -7.46 7.26
C ARG A 17 -8.04 -8.06 7.18
N ARG A 18 -7.66 -8.89 8.15
CA ARG A 18 -6.38 -9.61 8.16
C ARG A 18 -6.26 -10.59 7.01
N ASP A 19 -7.30 -11.38 6.74
CA ASP A 19 -7.31 -12.34 5.62
C ASP A 19 -7.16 -11.61 4.28
N CYS A 20 -7.81 -10.45 4.14
CA CYS A 20 -7.66 -9.60 2.96
C CYS A 20 -6.23 -9.05 2.84
N GLU A 21 -5.61 -8.68 3.96
CA GLU A 21 -4.24 -8.19 4.03
C GLU A 21 -3.25 -9.28 3.60
N GLU A 22 -3.35 -10.49 4.15
CA GLU A 22 -2.53 -11.65 3.78
C GLU A 22 -2.72 -12.03 2.30
N TYR A 23 -3.97 -12.08 1.83
CA TYR A 23 -4.25 -12.33 0.42
C TYR A 23 -3.57 -11.29 -0.46
N LEU A 24 -3.73 -9.99 -0.16
CA LEU A 24 -3.12 -8.92 -0.94
C LEU A 24 -1.59 -8.95 -0.89
N ILE A 25 -0.97 -9.42 0.19
CA ILE A 25 0.48 -9.59 0.26
C ILE A 25 0.94 -10.69 -0.71
N THR A 26 0.23 -11.82 -0.72
CA THR A 26 0.56 -13.01 -1.53
C THR A 26 0.15 -12.90 -3.00
N ASP A 27 -0.86 -12.09 -3.32
CA ASP A 27 -1.42 -11.94 -4.67
C ASP A 27 -0.43 -11.28 -5.63
N GLU A 28 0.06 -12.00 -6.64
CA GLU A 28 0.99 -11.44 -7.64
C GLU A 28 0.28 -10.75 -8.81
N GLU A 29 -1.03 -10.96 -8.98
CA GLU A 29 -1.81 -10.33 -10.05
C GLU A 29 -2.14 -8.87 -9.73
N ALA A 30 -2.36 -8.55 -8.45
CA ALA A 30 -2.55 -7.19 -8.01
C ALA A 30 -1.26 -6.37 -8.16
N LYS A 31 -1.33 -5.28 -8.93
CA LYS A 31 -0.21 -4.36 -9.10
C LYS A 31 0.14 -3.72 -7.76
N LEU A 32 1.45 -3.57 -7.49
CA LEU A 32 1.96 -3.00 -6.24
C LEU A 32 1.35 -1.63 -5.90
N HIS A 33 1.07 -0.79 -6.92
CA HIS A 33 0.39 0.49 -6.70
C HIS A 33 -1.03 0.34 -6.15
N GLN A 34 -1.82 -0.62 -6.66
CA GLN A 34 -3.19 -0.86 -6.17
C GLN A 34 -3.19 -1.33 -4.73
N LYS A 35 -2.23 -2.20 -4.36
CA LYS A 35 -2.05 -2.65 -2.98
C LYS A 35 -1.74 -1.50 -2.03
N ILE A 36 -0.86 -0.57 -2.44
CA ILE A 36 -0.52 0.61 -1.65
C ILE A 36 -1.74 1.51 -1.45
N ILE A 37 -2.53 1.76 -2.50
CA ILE A 37 -3.73 2.61 -2.42
C ILE A 37 -4.77 1.98 -1.50
N TRP A 38 -5.05 0.68 -1.64
CA TRP A 38 -5.97 -0.01 -0.75
C TRP A 38 -5.46 -0.04 0.68
N GLY A 39 -4.16 -0.24 0.87
CA GLY A 39 -3.56 -0.25 2.20
C GLY A 39 -3.66 1.08 2.91
N ASP A 40 -3.42 2.18 2.22
CA ASP A 40 -3.54 3.52 2.79
C ASP A 40 -5.01 3.89 3.04
N ARG A 41 -5.91 3.63 2.08
CA ARG A 41 -7.35 3.92 2.21
C ARG A 41 -8.03 3.15 3.33
N HIS A 42 -7.69 1.87 3.52
CA HIS A 42 -8.29 0.99 4.52
C HIS A 42 -7.45 0.84 5.79
N ASN A 43 -6.38 1.65 5.93
CA ASN A 43 -5.46 1.62 7.06
C ASN A 43 -4.96 0.19 7.38
N LEU A 44 -4.35 -0.45 6.39
CA LEU A 44 -3.76 -1.80 6.43
C LEU A 44 -2.23 -1.70 6.57
N PRO A 45 -1.71 -1.51 7.79
CA PRO A 45 -0.29 -1.23 8.01
C PRO A 45 0.63 -2.39 7.63
N PHE A 46 0.20 -3.66 7.74
CA PHE A 46 1.05 -4.80 7.35
C PHE A 46 1.17 -4.89 5.84
N LEU A 47 0.09 -4.66 5.10
CA LEU A 47 0.14 -4.60 3.64
C LEU A 47 1.08 -3.48 3.17
N LEU A 48 0.96 -2.30 3.78
CA LEU A 48 1.81 -1.15 3.44
C LEU A 48 3.29 -1.42 3.75
N ASP A 49 3.59 -2.01 4.90
CA ASP A 49 4.97 -2.36 5.28
C ASP A 49 5.60 -3.37 4.30
N GLU A 50 4.85 -4.43 3.96
CA GLU A 50 5.29 -5.41 2.95
C GLU A 50 5.44 -4.77 1.56
N CYS A 51 4.54 -3.88 1.17
CA CYS A 51 4.67 -3.13 -0.07
C CYS A 51 5.94 -2.28 -0.07
N ILE A 52 6.23 -1.53 1.00
CA ILE A 52 7.42 -0.69 1.14
C ILE A 52 8.71 -1.53 1.12
N LYS A 53 8.71 -2.73 1.73
CA LYS A 53 9.84 -3.67 1.67
C LYS A 53 10.05 -4.23 0.27
N LYS A 54 8.96 -4.59 -0.42
CA LYS A 54 8.99 -5.16 -1.77
C LYS A 54 9.24 -4.10 -2.84
N THR A 55 9.08 -2.81 -2.50
CA THR A 55 9.30 -1.69 -3.43
C THR A 55 10.78 -1.60 -3.80
N PRO A 56 11.15 -1.94 -5.05
CA PRO A 56 12.54 -2.22 -5.39
C PRO A 56 13.35 -0.97 -5.74
N SER A 57 12.71 0.17 -6.04
CA SER A 57 13.44 1.34 -6.53
C SER A 57 12.68 2.66 -6.37
N ALA A 58 13.43 3.75 -6.17
CA ALA A 58 12.92 5.12 -6.24
C ALA A 58 12.20 5.44 -7.57
N ARG A 59 12.52 4.71 -8.65
CA ARG A 59 11.80 4.81 -9.93
C ARG A 59 10.33 4.40 -9.80
N PHE A 60 10.05 3.29 -9.12
CA PHE A 60 8.69 2.83 -8.87
C PHE A 60 7.92 3.84 -8.01
N ILE A 61 8.56 4.39 -6.98
CA ILE A 61 7.92 5.41 -6.13
C ILE A 61 7.61 6.65 -6.95
N ARG A 62 8.52 7.08 -7.83
CA ARG A 62 8.28 8.21 -8.73
C ARG A 62 7.13 7.93 -9.70
N GLU A 63 7.08 6.77 -10.33
CA GLU A 63 5.96 6.36 -11.20
C GLU A 63 4.62 6.32 -10.45
N LEU A 64 4.62 5.82 -9.21
CA LEU A 64 3.46 5.84 -8.34
C LEU A 64 3.02 7.28 -8.05
N MET A 65 3.95 8.18 -7.71
CA MET A 65 3.68 9.59 -7.43
C MET A 65 3.23 10.38 -8.67
N GLU A 66 3.69 9.99 -9.85
CA GLU A 66 3.27 10.58 -11.14
C GLU A 66 1.93 10.01 -11.64
N SER A 67 1.49 8.87 -11.12
CA SER A 67 0.18 8.30 -11.46
C SER A 67 -0.97 9.11 -10.87
N ASP A 68 -2.10 9.14 -11.58
CA ASP A 68 -3.35 9.77 -11.13
C ASP A 68 -3.86 9.22 -9.79
N GLU A 69 -3.47 7.99 -9.46
CA GLU A 69 -3.84 7.28 -8.24
C GLU A 69 -3.11 7.78 -6.99
N SER A 70 -1.98 8.48 -7.14
CA SER A 70 -1.28 9.14 -6.03
C SER A 70 -2.16 10.17 -5.30
N ARG A 71 -3.19 10.69 -5.97
CA ARG A 71 -4.17 11.61 -5.39
C ARG A 71 -4.99 10.97 -4.27
N HIS A 72 -5.12 9.64 -4.29
CA HIS A 72 -5.84 8.89 -3.27
C HIS A 72 -4.97 8.54 -2.05
N LEU A 73 -3.66 8.78 -2.11
CA LEU A 73 -2.76 8.55 -0.99
C LEU A 73 -2.80 9.72 0.00
N SER A 74 -2.81 9.39 1.29
CA SER A 74 -2.68 10.30 2.40
C SER A 74 -1.34 11.04 2.36
N GLN A 75 -1.32 12.27 2.88
CA GLN A 75 -0.08 13.06 2.92
C GLN A 75 1.00 12.35 3.75
N SER A 76 0.61 11.76 4.88
CA SER A 76 1.51 11.01 5.76
C SER A 76 2.21 9.86 5.03
N PHE A 77 1.50 9.15 4.15
CA PHE A 77 2.10 8.04 3.40
C PHE A 77 3.03 8.53 2.28
N LYS A 78 2.68 9.64 1.62
CA LYS A 78 3.57 10.31 0.65
C LYS A 78 4.88 10.75 1.29
N ASP A 79 4.83 11.27 2.52
CA ASP A 79 6.02 11.67 3.26
C ASP A 79 6.91 10.46 3.57
N ILE A 80 6.34 9.31 3.94
CA ILE A 80 7.07 8.05 4.16
C ILE A 80 7.75 7.58 2.87
N LEU A 81 7.02 7.58 1.75
CA LEU A 81 7.56 7.20 0.43
C LEU A 81 8.69 8.14 0.00
N PHE A 82 8.54 9.44 0.23
CA PHE A 82 9.56 10.43 -0.08
C PHE A 82 10.81 10.25 0.78
N LEU A 83 10.65 10.02 2.09
CA LEU A 83 11.76 9.68 2.98
C LEU A 83 12.47 8.38 2.56
N LYS A 84 11.73 7.38 2.08
CA LYS A 84 12.30 6.14 1.53
C LYS A 84 13.10 6.40 0.25
N MET A 85 12.64 7.29 -0.65
CA MET A 85 13.40 7.71 -1.83
C MET A 85 14.70 8.44 -1.46
N LEU A 86 14.67 9.25 -0.40
CA LEU A 86 15.81 10.04 0.03
C LEU A 86 16.87 9.25 0.80
N LYS A 87 16.51 8.10 1.40
CA LYS A 87 17.48 7.23 2.07
C LYS A 87 18.38 6.59 1.00
N PRO A 88 19.67 6.96 0.89
CA PRO A 88 20.58 6.25 0.01
C PRO A 88 20.67 4.79 0.47
N ALA A 89 20.75 3.87 -0.48
CA ALA A 89 21.10 2.48 -0.20
C ALA A 89 22.40 2.47 0.65
N PRO A 90 22.50 1.63 1.69
CA PRO A 90 23.74 1.52 2.44
C PRO A 90 24.86 1.16 1.45
N VAL A 91 25.88 2.02 1.43
CA VAL A 91 27.09 1.90 0.60
C VAL A 91 27.88 0.65 1.01
#